data_AF-X1FQG7-F1
#
_entry.id   AF-X1FQG7-F1
#
_cell.length_a   1.000
_cell.length_b   1.000
_cell.length_c   1.000
_cell.angle_alpha   90.00
_cell.angle_beta   90.00
_cell.angle_gamma   90.00
#
_symmetry.space_group_name_H-M   'P 1'
#
loop_
_entity.id
_entity.type
_entity.pdbx_description
1 polymer ?
#
loop_
_entity_poly.entity_id
_entity_poly.type
_entity_poly.pdbx_seq_one_letter_code
_entity_poly.pdbx_strand_id
1 'polypeptide(L)' 'EAGSYTNYRTWYWIKIKDNYASQLPGEWKVRVYINDIFLAERNFFIAGPF' A
#
# COMPACT_ATOMS: atom_id res chain seq x y z
N GLU A 1 9.92 -20.13 20.78
CA GLU A 1 10.32 -20.03 19.36
C GLU A 1 10.16 -18.61 18.84
N ALA A 2 10.97 -17.62 19.23
CA ALA A 2 10.89 -16.30 18.61
C ALA A 2 11.53 -16.41 17.22
N GLY A 3 10.71 -16.66 16.19
CA GLY A 3 11.16 -16.84 14.82
C GLY A 3 12.03 -15.67 14.37
N SER A 4 13.11 -15.97 13.66
CA SER A 4 14.01 -14.97 13.08
C SER A 4 13.28 -14.29 11.91
N TYR A 5 12.46 -13.29 12.21
CA TYR A 5 11.78 -12.50 11.18
C TYR A 5 12.78 -11.55 10.54
N THR A 6 13.26 -11.90 9.34
CA THR A 6 13.98 -10.95 8.50
C THR A 6 12.98 -9.92 8.01
N ASN A 7 12.95 -8.75 8.64
CA ASN A 7 12.15 -7.61 8.19
C ASN A 7 12.70 -7.10 6.85
N TYR A 8 12.15 -7.58 5.74
CA TYR A 8 12.42 -7.02 4.42
C TYR A 8 11.68 -5.68 4.27
N ARG A 9 12.31 -4.58 4.67
CA ARG A 9 11.82 -3.23 4.33
C ARG A 9 12.21 -2.93 2.88
N THR A 10 11.27 -3.07 1.96
CA THR A 10 11.44 -2.62 0.58
C THR A 10 10.65 -1.34 0.35
N TRP A 11 11.27 -0.37 -0.32
CA TRP A 11 10.61 0.81 -0.87
C TRP A 11 10.48 0.59 -2.37
N TYR A 12 9.27 0.30 -2.84
CA TYR A 12 8.98 0.21 -4.27
C TYR A 12 8.00 1.31 -4.66
N TRP A 13 8.26 1.95 -5.79
CA TRP A 13 7.30 2.83 -6.44
C TRP A 13 6.33 1.96 -7.25
N ILE A 14 5.10 1.77 -6.78
CA ILE A 14 4.04 1.24 -7.65
C ILE A 14 3.60 2.39 -8.54
N LYS A 15 4.04 2.37 -9.80
CA LYS A 15 3.48 3.25 -10.82
C LYS A 15 2.09 2.74 -11.18
N ILE A 16 1.07 3.42 -10.67
CA ILE A 16 -0.30 3.22 -11.14
C ILE A 16 -0.42 3.98 -12.46
N LYS A 17 -0.54 3.24 -13.57
CA LYS A 17 -0.63 3.84 -14.91
C LYS A 17 -1.83 4.79 -14.95
N ASP A 18 -1.58 6.02 -15.39
CA ASP A 18 -2.57 7.08 -15.65
C ASP A 18 -3.35 7.60 -14.42
N ASN A 19 -3.07 7.12 -13.19
CA ASN A 19 -3.82 7.48 -11.98
C ASN A 19 -2.93 7.43 -10.73
N TYR A 20 -2.02 8.39 -10.56
CA TYR A 20 -1.30 8.51 -9.29
C TYR A 20 -2.32 8.73 -8.17
N ALA A 21 -2.28 7.93 -7.10
CA ALA A 21 -3.23 8.04 -5.98
C ALA A 21 -3.26 9.47 -5.40
N SER A 22 -2.12 10.18 -5.43
CA SER A 22 -2.02 11.58 -5.02
C SER A 22 -2.84 12.57 -5.86
N GLN A 23 -3.22 12.21 -7.09
CA GLN A 23 -4.05 13.02 -7.97
C GLN A 23 -5.55 12.72 -7.82
N LEU A 24 -5.91 11.77 -6.96
CA LEU A 24 -7.29 11.35 -6.72
C LEU A 24 -7.59 11.41 -5.22
N PRO A 25 -7.88 12.60 -4.68
CA PRO A 25 -8.20 12.78 -3.27
C PRO A 25 -9.42 11.96 -2.84
N GLY A 26 -9.47 11.57 -1.58
CA GLY A 26 -10.57 10.80 -1.02
C GLY A 26 -10.12 9.64 -0.15
N GLU A 27 -11.07 8.74 0.10
CA GLU A 27 -10.83 7.53 0.89
C GLU A 27 -10.19 6.44 0.03
N TRP A 28 -9.07 5.91 0.52
CA TRP A 28 -8.30 4.86 -0.15
C TRP A 28 -8.17 3.62 0.70
N LYS A 29 -8.12 2.48 0.01
CA LYS A 29 -7.90 1.16 0.59
C LYS A 29 -6.84 0.42 -0.20
N VAL A 30 -5.74 0.06 0.46
CA VAL A 30 -4.66 -0.75 -0.10
C VAL A 30 -4.73 -2.15 0.50
N ARG A 31 -4.62 -3.16 -0.36
CA ARG A 31 -4.58 -4.58 0.03
C ARG A 31 -3.30 -5.21 -0.50
N VAL A 32 -2.61 -5.96 0.35
CA VAL A 32 -1.37 -6.67 0.00
C VAL A 32 -1.64 -8.15 -0.04
N TYR A 33 -1.24 -8.78 -1.14
CA TYR A 33 -1.30 -10.23 -1.36
C TYR A 33 0.10 -10.75 -1.69
N ILE A 34 0.47 -11.91 -1.15
CA ILE A 34 1.67 -12.65 -1.55
C ILE A 34 1.23 -14.06 -1.93
N ASN A 35 1.53 -14.48 -3.16
CA ASN A 35 1.08 -15.77 -3.70
C ASN A 35 -0.42 -15.98 -3.49
N ASP A 36 -1.22 -14.95 -3.81
CA ASP A 36 -2.68 -14.88 -3.63
C ASP A 36 -3.19 -14.92 -2.17
N ILE A 37 -2.30 -15.00 -1.17
CA ILE A 37 -2.66 -14.93 0.25
C ILE A 37 -2.76 -13.47 0.68
N PHE A 38 -3.93 -13.06 1.17
CA PHE A 38 -4.13 -11.74 1.77
C PHE A 38 -3.31 -11.60 3.05
N LEU A 39 -2.48 -10.56 3.13
CA LEU A 39 -1.62 -10.30 4.28
C LEU A 39 -2.03 -9.09 5.10
N ALA A 40 -2.42 -8.00 4.43
CA ALA A 40 -2.73 -6.76 5.11
C ALA A 40 -3.66 -5.87 4.29
N GLU A 41 -4.47 -5.10 5.00
CA GLU A 41 -5.26 -4.00 4.45
C GLU A 41 -4.94 -2.72 5.23
N ARG A 42 -4.89 -1.60 4.51
CA ARG A 42 -4.77 -0.28 5.14
C ARG A 42 -5.70 0.70 4.44
N ASN A 43 -6.49 1.37 5.25
CA ASN A 43 -7.31 2.49 4.83
C ASN A 43 -6.59 3.80 5.17
N PHE A 44 -6.66 4.79 4.28
CA PHE A 44 -6.13 6.13 4.53
C PHE A 44 -6.83 7.15 3.65
N PHE A 45 -6.86 8.38 4.12
CA PHE A 45 -7.43 9.51 3.39
C PHE A 45 -6.31 10.31 2.70
N ILE A 46 -6.52 10.64 1.43
CA ILE A 46 -5.66 11.57 0.69
C ILE A 46 -6.41 12.91 0.60
N ALA A 47 -5.87 13.95 1.23
CA ALA A 47 -6.39 15.30 1.08
C ALA A 47 -6.02 15.86 -0.31
N GLY A 48 -6.94 16.62 -0.91
CA GLY A 48 -6.68 17.30 -2.16
C GLY A 48 -5.79 18.52 -1.98
N PRO A 49 -5.16 19.02 -3.06
CA PRO A 49 -4.54 20.33 -3.03
C PRO A 49 -5.63 21.37 -2.74
N PHE A 50 -5.37 22.24 -1.76
CA PHE A 50 -6.22 23.39 -1.43
C PHE A 50 -6.30 24.37 -2.60
#